data_AF-A0A0L6ZBJ3-F1
#
_entry.id   AF-A0A0L6ZBJ3-F1
#
_cell.length_a   1.000
_cell.length_b   1.000
_cell.length_c   1.000
_cell.angle_alpha   90.00
_cell.angle_beta   90.00
_cell.angle_gamma   90.00
#
_symmetry.space_group_name_H-M   'P 1'
#
loop_
_entity.id
_entity.type
_entity.pdbx_description
1 polymer ?
#
loop_
_entity_poly.entity_id
_entity_poly.type
_entity_poly.pdbx_seq_one_letter_code
_entity_poly.pdbx_strand_id
1 'polypeptide(L)' 'MNDNLDAKVILSIEIKNPDLVSELTTISMELSLPLDELIINSIEKMIYDIKFVRSLRQ' A
#
# COMPACT_ATOMS: atom_id res chain seq x y z
N MET A 1 29.08 3.65 10.21
CA MET A 1 28.46 4.84 9.59
C MET A 1 27.18 4.34 8.94
N ASN A 2 26.02 4.67 9.52
CA ASN A 2 24.74 4.36 8.89
C ASN A 2 24.42 5.54 7.98
N ASP A 3 24.69 5.38 6.69
CA ASP A 3 24.26 6.33 5.69
C ASP A 3 22.72 6.22 5.61
N ASN A 4 22.02 7.19 6.21
CA ASN A 4 20.60 7.41 5.94
C ASN A 4 20.50 7.89 4.49
N LEU A 5 20.35 6.94 3.57
CA LEU A 5 19.91 7.20 2.21
C LEU A 5 18.46 7.68 2.28
N ASP A 6 18.25 8.99 2.18
CA ASP A 6 16.92 9.58 1.94
C ASP A 6 16.47 9.19 0.52
N ALA A 7 16.00 7.96 0.39
CA ALA A 7 15.48 7.41 -0.84
C ALA A 7 14.01 7.80 -0.99
N LYS A 8 13.73 8.79 -1.85
CA LYS A 8 12.38 9.10 -2.28
C LYS A 8 11.95 8.09 -3.36
N VAL A 9 11.18 7.09 -2.97
CA VAL A 9 10.56 6.13 -3.90
C VAL A 9 9.20 6.69 -4.33
N ILE A 10 9.06 6.98 -5.62
CA ILE A 10 7.77 7.33 -6.23
C ILE A 10 7.22 6.06 -6.88
N LEU A 11 6.16 5.49 -6.30
CA LEU A 11 5.43 4.36 -6.87
C LEU A 11 4.29 4.91 -7.75
N SER A 12 4.46 4.82 -9.06
CA SER A 12 3.38 5.11 -10.02
C SER A 12 2.63 3.81 -10.32
N ILE A 13 1.44 3.65 -9.74
CA ILE A 13 0.56 2.51 -9.99
C ILE A 13 -0.52 2.98 -10.98
N GLU A 14 -0.59 2.33 -12.14
CA GLU A 14 -1.65 2.56 -13.12
C GLU A 14 -2.75 1.49 -12.95
N ILE A 15 -3.91 1.90 -12.44
CA ILE A 15 -5.09 1.03 -12.33
C ILE A 15 -5.96 1.27 -13.56
N LYS A 16 -5.98 0.31 -14.48
CA LYS A 16 -6.78 0.37 -15.73
C LYS A 16 -8.21 -0.11 -15.56
N ASN A 17 -8.54 -0.69 -14.40
CA ASN A 17 -9.88 -1.19 -14.12
C ASN A 17 -10.70 -0.09 -13.41
N PRO A 18 -11.73 0.47 -14.06
CA PRO A 18 -12.54 1.54 -13.47
C PRO A 18 -13.36 1.08 -12.27
N ASP A 19 -13.77 -0.18 -12.22
CA ASP A 19 -14.53 -0.73 -11.10
C ASP A 19 -13.69 -0.76 -9.82
N LEU A 20 -12.41 -1.16 -9.96
CA LEU A 20 -11.44 -1.13 -8.85
C LEU A 20 -11.17 0.29 -8.36
N VAL A 21 -11.06 1.27 -9.26
CA VAL A 21 -10.89 2.68 -8.87
C VAL A 21 -12.11 3.18 -8.10
N SER A 22 -13.31 2.84 -8.57
CA SER A 22 -14.55 3.20 -7.90
C SER A 22 -14.63 2.58 -6.51
N GLU A 23 -14.30 1.30 -6.37
CA GLU A 23 -14.33 0.59 -5.09
C GLU A 23 -13.35 1.18 -4.08
N LEU A 24 -12.09 1.44 -4.49
CA LEU A 24 -11.08 2.06 -3.64
C LEU A 24 -11.49 3.49 -3.21
N THR A 25 -12.12 4.24 -4.11
CA THR A 25 -12.62 5.58 -3.81
C THR A 25 -13.76 5.52 -2.78
N THR A 26 -14.70 4.59 -2.94
CA THR A 26 -15.79 4.38 -1.97
C THR A 26 -15.24 4.04 -0.59
N ILE A 27 -14.33 3.08 -0.50
CA ILE A 27 -13.71 2.68 0.78
C ILE A 27 -12.95 3.85 1.41
N SER A 28 -12.21 4.62 0.62
CA SER A 28 -11.51 5.84 1.08
C SER A 28 -12.48 6.85 1.71
N MET A 29 -13.63 7.09 1.09
CA MET A 29 -14.66 7.97 1.64
C MET A 29 -15.28 7.42 2.92
N GLU A 30 -15.65 6.12 2.94
CA GLU A 30 -16.25 5.46 4.11
C GLU A 30 -15.34 5.54 5.34
N LEU A 31 -14.03 5.39 5.13
CA LEU A 31 -13.02 5.46 6.18
C LEU A 31 -12.55 6.88 6.50
N SER A 32 -13.03 7.90 5.76
CA SER A 32 -12.52 9.28 5.85
C SER A 32 -10.99 9.36 5.73
N LEU A 33 -10.42 8.53 4.86
CA LEU A 33 -8.98 8.37 4.68
C LEU A 33 -8.59 8.80 3.26
N PRO A 34 -7.52 9.59 3.05
CA PRO A 34 -7.01 9.89 1.72
C PRO A 34 -6.74 8.62 0.90
N LEU A 35 -7.06 8.64 -0.40
CA LEU A 35 -6.95 7.46 -1.27
C LEU A 35 -5.50 6.94 -1.38
N ASP A 36 -4.53 7.85 -1.46
CA ASP A 36 -3.10 7.52 -1.45
C ASP A 36 -2.67 6.87 -0.14
N GLU A 37 -3.13 7.41 0.99
CA GLU A 37 -2.90 6.83 2.32
C GLU A 37 -3.53 5.45 2.46
N LEU A 38 -4.76 5.25 1.96
CA LEU A 38 -5.42 3.94 1.91
C LEU A 38 -4.59 2.92 1.13
N ILE A 39 -4.10 3.30 -0.06
CA ILE A 39 -3.31 2.42 -0.93
C ILE A 39 -1.99 2.05 -0.26
N ILE A 40 -1.27 3.03 0.31
CA ILE A 40 0.01 2.79 0.99
C ILE A 40 -0.18 1.84 2.18
N ASN A 41 -1.12 2.13 3.08
CA ASN A 41 -1.40 1.27 4.24
C ASN A 41 -1.80 -0.15 3.82
N SER A 42 -2.59 -0.28 2.75
CA SER A 42 -3.00 -1.60 2.23
C SER A 42 -1.81 -2.40 1.68
N ILE A 43 -0.88 -1.75 0.98
CA ILE A 43 0.35 -2.38 0.49
C ILE A 43 1.25 -2.77 1.66
N GLU A 44 1.44 -1.90 2.65
CA GLU A 44 2.23 -2.19 3.84
C GLU A 44 1.68 -3.39 4.61
N LYS A 45 0.35 -3.47 4.75
CA LYS A 45 -0.33 -4.62 5.37
C LYS A 45 -0.11 -5.91 4.58
N MET A 46 -0.25 -5.87 3.25
CA MET A 46 0.02 -7.03 2.40
C MET A 46 1.48 -7.50 2.54
N ILE A 47 2.45 -6.59 2.57
CA ILE A 47 3.86 -6.92 2.79
C ILE A 47 4.07 -7.54 4.17
N TYR A 48 3.44 -6.99 5.20
CA TYR A 48 3.49 -7.53 6.56
C TYR A 48 2.97 -8.98 6.58
N ASP A 49 1.82 -9.25 5.97
CA ASP A 49 1.22 -10.58 5.93
C ASP A 49 2.12 -11.59 5.18
N ILE A 50 2.73 -11.18 4.07
CA ILE A 50 3.73 -12.00 3.35
C ILE A 50 4.95 -12.29 4.24
N LYS A 51 5.48 -11.28 4.94
CA LYS A 51 6.61 -11.45 5.86
C LYS A 51 6.27 -12.40 7.01
N PHE A 52 5.06 -12.30 7.56
CA PHE A 52 4.58 -13.21 8.60
C PHE A 52 4.58 -14.66 8.09
N VAL A 53 3.96 -14.95 6.94
CA VAL A 53 3.95 -16.30 6.36
C VAL A 53 5.36 -16.82 6.11
N ARG A 54 6.27 -15.98 5.61
CA ARG A 54 7.69 -16.36 5.41
C ARG A 54 8.35 -16.81 6.70
N SER A 55 8.07 -16.13 7.82
CA SER A 55 8.65 -16.46 9.13
C SER A 55 8.21 -17.81 9.69
N LEU A 56 7.10 -18.39 9.22
CA LEU A 56 6.66 -19.73 9.64
C LEU A 56 7.51 -20.87 9.05
N ARG A 57 8.39 -20.55 8.08
CA ARG A 57 9.25 -21.52 7.39
C ARG A 57 10.75 -21.23 7.54
N GLN A 58 11.13 -20.26 8.37
CA GLN A 58 12.50 -19.89 8.71
C GLN A 58 12.73 -20.08 10.20
#